data_AF-A0AAD9S4Q6-F1
#
_entry.id   AF-A0AAD9S4Q6-F1
#
_cell.length_a   1.000
_cell.length_b   1.000
_cell.length_c   1.000
_cell.angle_alpha   90.00
_cell.angle_beta   90.00
_cell.angle_gamma   90.00
#
_symmetry.space_group_name_H-M   'P 1'
#
loop_
_entity.id
_entity.type
_entity.pdbx_description
1 polymer ?
#
loop_
_entity_poly.entity_id
_entity_poly.type
_entity_poly.pdbx_seq_one_letter_code
_entity_poly.pdbx_strand_id
1 'polypeptide(L)'
;MARLQQYVERVNSDLVNAKAELKFTEKTPVAAHLDGDNGFGFIVATKGMENAIKRAETYGIGIVTASHSNHFGMAATYVIQALDAGMISLVFTNSAKQMPPFGGKDTLLGISPFAAGAPSKDEIPYILDMAPSVVAKGKIRKAARRGEKIPLGWAYDENGKPTEDAKAALNGSMAPIGGPKGSGIAILMDIMSGVLSGAEFGGQVGDQYMEARPQNVGHCFIAIKPDVFIGTEEFTSRMDTLVQRVHGVTPAEGFKEVLFPGEPEHRLSLERSKQGLPYAEAEKKMFDELAERYGVPALALSSTPFG
;
A
#
# COMPACT_ATOMS: atom_id res chain seq x y z
N MET A 1 13.34 -3.18 1.60
CA MET A 1 14.67 -2.60 1.87
C MET A 1 15.10 -1.54 0.86
N ALA A 2 14.71 -1.59 -0.42
CA ALA A 2 15.11 -0.60 -1.45
C ALA A 2 14.75 0.89 -1.17
N ARG A 3 13.92 1.16 -0.16
CA ARG A 3 13.54 2.53 0.28
C ARG A 3 14.25 2.97 1.56
N LEU A 4 15.17 2.17 2.09
CA LEU A 4 15.83 2.42 3.37
C LEU A 4 16.56 3.78 3.37
N GLN A 5 17.37 4.04 2.33
CA GLN A 5 18.07 5.32 2.18
C GLN A 5 17.11 6.50 2.26
N GLN A 6 15.98 6.44 1.54
CA GLN A 6 14.98 7.50 1.53
C GLN A 6 14.41 7.76 2.94
N TYR A 7 14.10 6.71 3.71
CA TYR A 7 13.62 6.88 5.07
C TYR A 7 14.67 7.51 5.99
N VAL A 8 15.92 7.07 5.87
CA VAL A 8 17.04 7.62 6.65
C VAL A 8 17.27 9.10 6.33
N GLU A 9 17.27 9.47 5.04
CA GLU A 9 17.41 10.86 4.60
C GLU A 9 16.29 11.76 5.13
N ARG A 10 15.05 11.27 5.14
CA ARG A 10 13.92 12.00 5.69
C ARG A 10 14.00 12.19 7.20
N VAL A 11 14.52 11.21 7.95
CA VAL A 11 14.77 11.37 9.39
C VAL A 11 15.86 12.41 9.64
N ASN A 12 16.98 12.33 8.93
CA ASN A 12 18.09 13.29 9.09
C ASN A 12 17.72 14.73 8.71
N SER A 13 16.68 14.88 7.90
CA SER A 13 16.18 16.18 7.44
C SER A 13 14.99 16.66 8.29
N ASP A 14 14.72 16.02 9.44
CA ASP A 14 13.60 16.31 10.33
C ASP A 14 12.21 16.26 9.65
N LEU A 15 12.12 15.58 8.52
CA LEU A 15 10.86 15.40 7.77
C LEU A 15 10.04 14.23 8.28
N VAL A 16 10.64 13.35 9.09
CA VAL A 16 10.00 12.25 9.82
C VAL A 16 10.52 12.27 11.25
N ASN A 17 9.61 12.29 12.23
CA ASN A 17 9.96 12.19 13.63
C ASN A 17 10.29 10.73 14.00
N ALA A 18 11.58 10.42 14.18
CA ALA A 18 12.02 9.08 14.54
C ALA A 18 11.65 8.67 15.99
N LYS A 19 11.24 9.63 16.83
CA LYS A 19 10.84 9.43 18.24
C LYS A 19 9.39 9.85 18.48
N ALA A 20 8.54 9.69 17.47
CA ALA A 20 7.14 10.10 17.51
C ALA A 20 6.37 9.49 18.69
N GLU A 21 5.63 10.33 19.40
CA GLU A 21 4.74 9.93 20.50
C GLU A 21 3.30 9.81 19.98
N LEU A 22 2.93 8.59 19.60
CA LEU A 22 1.62 8.30 19.03
C LEU A 22 0.49 8.52 20.05
N LYS A 23 -0.54 9.28 19.67
CA LYS A 23 -1.66 9.61 20.56
C LYS A 23 -3.00 9.15 20.00
N PHE A 24 -3.66 8.26 20.73
CA PHE A 24 -5.04 7.86 20.43
C PHE A 24 -6.04 8.79 21.11
N THR A 25 -7.09 9.12 20.37
CA THR A 25 -8.30 9.79 20.86
C THR A 25 -9.50 8.92 20.58
N GLU A 26 -10.13 8.40 21.62
CA GLU A 26 -11.42 7.71 21.53
C GLU A 26 -12.48 8.63 20.91
N LYS A 27 -13.22 8.14 19.92
CA LYS A 27 -14.39 8.87 19.35
C LYS A 27 -15.68 8.18 19.74
N THR A 28 -15.72 6.87 19.60
CA THR A 28 -16.80 5.97 20.04
C THR A 28 -16.18 4.61 20.38
N PRO A 29 -16.90 3.68 21.04
CA PRO A 29 -16.34 2.36 21.34
C PRO A 29 -15.77 1.60 20.12
N VAL A 30 -16.31 1.88 18.92
CA VAL A 30 -15.87 1.26 17.66
C VAL A 30 -14.94 2.15 16.83
N ALA A 31 -14.67 3.39 17.24
CA ALA A 31 -13.91 4.34 16.44
C ALA A 31 -12.87 5.15 17.24
N ALA A 32 -11.66 5.28 16.69
CA ALA A 32 -10.61 6.13 17.23
C ALA A 32 -9.97 7.02 16.17
N HIS A 33 -9.34 8.09 16.63
CA HIS A 33 -8.39 8.85 15.85
C HIS A 33 -6.97 8.67 16.42
N LEU A 34 -5.98 8.53 15.55
CA LEU A 34 -4.56 8.39 15.87
C LEU A 34 -3.78 9.57 15.31
N ASP A 35 -3.20 10.38 16.19
CA ASP A 35 -2.19 11.35 15.79
C ASP A 35 -0.84 10.62 15.66
N GLY A 36 -0.26 10.69 14.45
CA GLY A 36 0.99 10.05 14.09
C GLY A 36 2.25 10.78 14.57
N ASP A 37 2.14 12.03 15.05
CA ASP A 37 3.25 12.89 15.47
C ASP A 37 4.40 12.96 14.44
N ASN A 38 4.03 13.04 13.16
CA ASN A 38 4.93 12.99 12.00
C ASN A 38 5.85 11.75 11.98
N GLY A 39 5.46 10.66 12.63
CA GLY A 39 6.23 9.44 12.73
C GLY A 39 6.30 8.64 11.44
N PHE A 40 7.02 7.52 11.51
CA PHE A 40 7.06 6.54 10.42
C PHE A 40 5.67 5.99 10.13
N GLY A 41 5.26 6.05 8.86
CA GLY A 41 3.95 5.57 8.43
C GLY A 41 3.67 4.13 8.81
N PHE A 42 4.69 3.26 8.76
CA PHE A 42 4.52 1.85 9.09
C PHE A 42 4.36 1.57 10.60
N ILE A 43 4.86 2.46 11.47
CA ILE A 43 4.60 2.38 12.92
C ILE A 43 3.19 2.86 13.21
N VAL A 44 2.81 4.03 12.66
CA VAL A 44 1.46 4.61 12.80
C VAL A 44 0.40 3.61 12.32
N ALA A 45 0.61 3.01 11.14
CA ALA A 45 -0.36 2.11 10.55
C ALA A 45 -0.47 0.76 11.27
N THR A 46 0.65 0.21 11.75
CA THR A 46 0.63 -0.99 12.59
C THR A 46 -0.15 -0.75 13.88
N LYS A 47 0.09 0.38 14.56
CA LYS A 47 -0.66 0.72 15.78
C LYS A 47 -2.12 1.07 15.50
N GLY A 48 -2.41 1.71 14.38
CA GLY A 48 -3.78 2.00 13.95
C GLY A 48 -4.59 0.72 13.73
N MET A 49 -4.05 -0.24 12.98
CA MET A 49 -4.72 -1.52 12.75
C MET A 49 -4.83 -2.35 14.03
N GLU A 50 -3.77 -2.42 14.85
CA GLU A 50 -3.81 -3.11 16.16
C GLU A 50 -4.97 -2.59 17.03
N ASN A 51 -5.21 -1.26 17.03
CA ASN A 51 -6.31 -0.66 17.77
C ASN A 51 -7.68 -0.95 17.14
N ALA A 52 -7.77 -0.97 15.80
CA ALA A 52 -9.00 -1.36 15.09
C ALA A 52 -9.39 -2.82 15.40
N ILE A 53 -8.42 -3.74 15.39
CA ILE A 53 -8.63 -5.15 15.74
C ILE A 53 -9.18 -5.28 17.17
N LYS A 54 -8.52 -4.64 18.16
CA LYS A 54 -8.97 -4.68 19.58
C LYS A 54 -10.43 -4.24 19.77
N ARG A 55 -10.88 -3.24 18.99
CA ARG A 55 -12.28 -2.78 19.02
C ARG A 55 -13.20 -3.80 18.37
N ALA A 56 -12.81 -4.33 17.22
CA ALA A 56 -13.58 -5.34 16.51
C ALA A 56 -13.72 -6.65 17.31
N GLU A 57 -12.73 -7.03 18.11
CA GLU A 57 -12.81 -8.18 19.02
C GLU A 57 -14.00 -8.06 19.99
N THR A 58 -14.21 -6.85 20.50
CA THR A 58 -15.24 -6.56 21.52
C THR A 58 -16.60 -6.23 20.89
N TYR A 59 -16.61 -5.41 19.84
CA TYR A 59 -17.83 -4.80 19.31
C TYR A 59 -18.18 -5.26 17.89
N GLY A 60 -17.41 -6.18 17.31
CA GLY A 60 -17.59 -6.69 15.96
C GLY A 60 -16.96 -5.84 14.86
N ILE A 61 -16.83 -4.54 15.06
CA ILE A 61 -16.24 -3.61 14.10
C ILE A 61 -15.31 -2.63 14.83
N GLY A 62 -14.18 -2.31 14.21
CA GLY A 62 -13.25 -1.29 14.67
C GLY A 62 -12.77 -0.44 13.50
N ILE A 63 -12.78 0.88 13.69
CA ILE A 63 -12.35 1.87 12.70
C ILE A 63 -11.33 2.80 13.35
N VAL A 64 -10.18 2.97 12.73
CA VAL A 64 -9.17 3.92 13.19
C VAL A 64 -8.70 4.78 12.03
N THR A 65 -8.85 6.10 12.16
CA THR A 65 -8.21 7.04 11.24
C THR A 65 -6.91 7.55 11.82
N ALA A 66 -5.95 7.86 10.96
CA ALA A 66 -4.68 8.43 11.38
C ALA A 66 -4.32 9.67 10.55
N SER A 67 -3.81 10.71 11.22
CA SER A 67 -3.27 11.93 10.62
C SER A 67 -1.82 12.13 11.07
N HIS A 68 -1.14 13.16 10.54
CA HIS A 68 0.27 13.44 10.83
C HIS A 68 1.16 12.21 10.63
N SER A 69 0.93 11.46 9.55
CA SER A 69 1.69 10.27 9.21
C SER A 69 2.55 10.48 7.96
N ASN A 70 3.30 9.44 7.59
CA ASN A 70 4.14 9.40 6.40
C ASN A 70 3.85 8.14 5.58
N HIS A 71 4.60 7.94 4.48
CA HIS A 71 4.53 6.71 3.69
C HIS A 71 4.66 5.43 4.54
N PHE A 72 3.72 4.51 4.37
CA PHE A 72 3.58 3.31 5.21
C PHE A 72 3.97 1.99 4.51
N GLY A 73 4.57 2.05 3.32
CA GLY A 73 4.88 0.83 2.57
C GLY A 73 3.66 0.17 1.92
N MET A 74 3.58 -1.16 2.02
CA MET A 74 2.56 -1.99 1.38
C MET A 74 1.32 -2.05 2.27
N ALA A 75 0.14 -1.72 1.74
CA ALA A 75 -1.10 -1.70 2.53
C ALA A 75 -1.54 -3.10 2.96
N ALA A 76 -1.22 -4.14 2.16
CA ALA A 76 -1.45 -5.54 2.54
C ALA A 76 -0.77 -5.91 3.88
N THR A 77 0.29 -5.22 4.31
CA THR A 77 0.91 -5.46 5.62
C THR A 77 -0.10 -5.33 6.77
N TYR A 78 -1.01 -4.35 6.67
CA TYR A 78 -2.01 -4.07 7.70
C TYR A 78 -3.26 -4.93 7.51
N VAL A 79 -3.58 -5.30 6.26
CA VAL A 79 -4.60 -6.31 5.99
C VAL A 79 -4.20 -7.64 6.65
N ILE A 80 -2.96 -8.08 6.47
CA ILE A 80 -2.43 -9.32 7.07
C ILE A 80 -2.57 -9.29 8.60
N GLN A 81 -2.28 -8.16 9.26
CA GLN A 81 -2.49 -8.04 10.72
C GLN A 81 -3.93 -8.34 11.15
N ALA A 82 -4.93 -7.90 10.39
CA ALA A 82 -6.32 -8.20 10.67
C ALA A 82 -6.71 -9.65 10.31
N LEU A 83 -6.15 -10.18 9.22
CA LEU A 83 -6.35 -11.58 8.83
C LEU A 83 -5.80 -12.56 9.87
N ASP A 84 -4.64 -12.26 10.44
CA ASP A 84 -4.03 -13.04 11.54
C ASP A 84 -4.93 -13.05 12.79
N ALA A 85 -5.78 -12.03 12.97
CA ALA A 85 -6.81 -11.96 14.01
C ALA A 85 -8.17 -12.56 13.57
N GLY A 86 -8.24 -13.21 12.41
CA GLY A 86 -9.47 -13.81 11.89
C GLY A 86 -10.52 -12.80 11.42
N MET A 87 -10.09 -11.59 11.05
CA MET A 87 -10.98 -10.48 10.69
C MET A 87 -10.86 -10.08 9.22
N ILE A 88 -11.98 -9.59 8.67
CA ILE A 88 -12.00 -8.90 7.38
C ILE A 88 -11.41 -7.50 7.59
N SER A 89 -10.70 -6.98 6.59
CA SER A 89 -10.10 -5.65 6.69
C SER A 89 -10.22 -4.81 5.41
N LEU A 90 -10.37 -3.50 5.60
CA LEU A 90 -10.21 -2.48 4.57
C LEU A 90 -9.17 -1.45 5.04
N VAL A 91 -8.28 -1.06 4.14
CA VAL A 91 -7.20 -0.10 4.42
C VAL A 91 -7.17 0.97 3.32
N PHE A 92 -7.23 2.22 3.75
CA PHE A 92 -7.18 3.40 2.90
C PHE A 92 -6.00 4.28 3.30
N THR A 93 -5.39 4.93 2.31
CA THR A 93 -4.31 5.90 2.49
C THR A 93 -4.27 6.83 1.28
N ASN A 94 -3.74 8.05 1.44
CA ASN A 94 -3.56 8.98 0.33
C ASN A 94 -2.07 9.27 0.10
N SER A 95 -1.76 10.05 -0.93
CA SER A 95 -0.39 10.46 -1.26
C SER A 95 -0.39 11.75 -2.07
N ALA A 96 0.81 12.31 -2.25
CA ALA A 96 1.05 13.41 -3.17
C ALA A 96 0.48 13.12 -4.57
N LYS A 97 -0.05 14.19 -5.18
CA LYS A 97 -0.74 14.18 -6.46
C LYS A 97 0.12 13.60 -7.59
N GLN A 98 -0.40 12.59 -8.27
CA GLN A 98 0.27 11.92 -9.40
C GLN A 98 -0.69 11.57 -10.55
N MET A 99 -2.00 11.74 -10.33
CA MET A 99 -3.04 11.35 -11.27
C MET A 99 -4.11 12.45 -11.34
N PRO A 100 -4.63 12.77 -12.54
CA PRO A 100 -5.76 13.67 -12.67
C PRO A 100 -7.07 12.95 -12.31
N PRO A 101 -8.08 13.68 -11.79
CA PRO A 101 -9.45 13.20 -11.85
C PRO A 101 -9.82 12.93 -13.32
N PHE A 102 -10.61 11.90 -13.59
CA PHE A 102 -10.94 11.53 -14.97
C PHE A 102 -11.56 12.71 -15.73
N GLY A 103 -11.03 13.00 -16.92
CA GLY A 103 -11.40 14.17 -17.73
C GLY A 103 -10.58 15.45 -17.43
N GLY A 104 -9.80 15.46 -16.35
CA GLY A 104 -8.85 16.51 -16.03
C GLY A 104 -7.47 16.28 -16.66
N LYS A 105 -6.68 17.35 -16.73
CA LYS A 105 -5.26 17.32 -17.15
C LYS A 105 -4.32 17.35 -15.96
N ASP A 106 -4.61 18.20 -14.98
CA ASP A 106 -3.71 18.45 -13.86
C ASP A 106 -3.83 17.36 -12.80
N THR A 107 -2.67 16.92 -12.27
CA THR A 107 -2.64 15.96 -11.18
C THR A 107 -3.28 16.56 -9.94
N LEU A 108 -4.21 15.83 -9.33
CA LEU A 108 -4.83 16.19 -8.05
C LEU A 108 -4.82 15.03 -7.06
N LEU A 109 -4.97 13.80 -7.58
CA LEU A 109 -5.17 12.60 -6.80
C LEU A 109 -3.86 11.85 -6.60
N GLY A 110 -3.69 11.27 -5.41
CA GLY A 110 -2.64 10.31 -5.12
C GLY A 110 -2.87 8.98 -5.82
N ILE A 111 -1.84 8.13 -5.80
CA ILE A 111 -1.90 6.74 -6.30
C ILE A 111 -1.53 5.73 -5.21
N SER A 112 -1.73 6.11 -3.95
CA SER A 112 -1.56 5.18 -2.84
C SER A 112 -2.47 3.96 -3.03
N PRO A 113 -2.15 2.82 -2.41
CA PRO A 113 -2.95 1.61 -2.58
C PRO A 113 -4.24 1.63 -1.75
N PHE A 114 -5.32 1.11 -2.34
CA PHE A 114 -6.46 0.60 -1.60
C PHE A 114 -6.21 -0.89 -1.36
N ALA A 115 -6.38 -1.34 -0.11
CA ALA A 115 -6.25 -2.74 0.21
C ALA A 115 -7.44 -3.29 0.99
N ALA A 116 -7.74 -4.55 0.73
CA ALA A 116 -8.81 -5.30 1.36
C ALA A 116 -8.39 -6.75 1.59
N GLY A 117 -8.95 -7.41 2.60
CA GLY A 117 -8.75 -8.84 2.76
C GLY A 117 -9.81 -9.52 3.60
N ALA A 118 -9.91 -10.84 3.42
CA ALA A 118 -10.80 -11.71 4.19
C ALA A 118 -10.14 -13.09 4.44
N PRO A 119 -10.29 -13.67 5.64
CA PRO A 119 -9.70 -14.96 5.97
C PRO A 119 -10.43 -16.12 5.29
N SER A 120 -9.69 -17.19 5.00
CA SER A 120 -10.18 -18.48 4.48
C SER A 120 -9.91 -19.57 5.54
N LYS A 121 -10.43 -20.78 5.35
CA LYS A 121 -10.20 -21.90 6.30
C LYS A 121 -8.96 -22.68 5.89
N ASP A 122 -9.04 -23.43 4.78
CA ASP A 122 -7.95 -24.26 4.28
C ASP A 122 -7.30 -23.67 3.02
N GLU A 123 -7.99 -22.74 2.35
CA GLU A 123 -7.50 -22.06 1.16
C GLU A 123 -6.68 -20.79 1.50
N ILE A 124 -6.02 -20.21 0.49
CA ILE A 124 -5.36 -18.92 0.64
C ILE A 124 -6.38 -17.81 1.02
N PRO A 125 -5.97 -16.82 1.86
CA PRO A 125 -6.83 -15.69 2.16
C PRO A 125 -7.00 -14.77 0.95
N TYR A 126 -8.11 -14.04 0.90
CA TYR A 126 -8.26 -12.94 -0.04
C TYR A 126 -7.38 -11.77 0.39
N ILE A 127 -6.48 -11.31 -0.48
CA ILE A 127 -5.72 -10.07 -0.29
C ILE A 127 -5.71 -9.29 -1.61
N LEU A 128 -6.37 -8.15 -1.61
CA LEU A 128 -6.24 -7.14 -2.66
C LEU A 128 -5.36 -6.01 -2.15
N ASP A 129 -4.33 -5.65 -2.90
CA ASP A 129 -3.50 -4.46 -2.67
C ASP A 129 -3.20 -3.83 -4.04
N MET A 130 -3.89 -2.73 -4.35
CA MET A 130 -3.84 -2.13 -5.68
C MET A 130 -3.79 -0.60 -5.64
N ALA A 131 -2.94 -0.02 -6.48
CA ALA A 131 -3.03 1.40 -6.79
C ALA A 131 -4.25 1.67 -7.70
N PRO A 132 -4.91 2.83 -7.60
CA PRO A 132 -6.02 3.23 -8.48
C PRO A 132 -5.56 3.64 -9.90
N SER A 133 -4.26 3.54 -10.19
CA SER A 133 -3.67 3.77 -11.51
C SER A 133 -3.45 2.47 -12.26
N VAL A 134 -3.46 2.52 -13.59
CA VAL A 134 -3.19 1.36 -14.47
C VAL A 134 -1.85 0.69 -14.14
N VAL A 135 -0.85 1.48 -13.76
CA VAL A 135 0.48 0.98 -13.43
C VAL A 135 1.12 1.82 -12.34
N ALA A 136 2.01 1.24 -11.52
CA ALA A 136 2.81 2.01 -10.58
C ALA A 136 3.85 2.90 -11.30
N LYS A 137 4.04 4.15 -10.84
CA LYS A 137 5.05 5.10 -11.36
C LYS A 137 6.48 4.52 -11.38
N GLY A 138 6.79 3.60 -10.47
CA GLY A 138 8.07 2.88 -10.43
C GLY A 138 8.37 2.07 -11.71
N LYS A 139 7.35 1.46 -12.34
CA LYS A 139 7.54 0.72 -13.60
C LYS A 139 7.87 1.67 -14.75
N ILE A 140 7.25 2.85 -14.79
CA ILE A 140 7.59 3.90 -15.78
C ILE A 140 9.02 4.42 -15.56
N ARG A 141 9.42 4.71 -14.30
CA ARG A 141 10.80 5.09 -13.98
C ARG A 141 11.82 4.04 -14.43
N LYS A 142 11.50 2.76 -14.31
CA LYS A 142 12.35 1.66 -14.78
C LYS A 142 12.47 1.66 -16.31
N ALA A 143 11.36 1.78 -17.03
CA ALA A 143 11.36 1.86 -18.49
C ALA A 143 12.15 3.09 -19.00
N ALA A 144 11.94 4.25 -18.39
CA ALA A 144 12.66 5.49 -18.74
C ALA A 144 14.18 5.37 -18.56
N ARG A 145 14.65 4.74 -17.46
CA ARG A 145 16.08 4.46 -17.24
C ARG A 145 16.67 3.51 -18.28
N ARG A 146 15.86 2.66 -18.90
CA ARG A 146 16.27 1.70 -19.93
C ARG A 146 16.08 2.23 -21.35
N GLY A 147 15.48 3.41 -21.53
CA GLY A 147 15.10 3.92 -22.84
C GLY A 147 13.99 3.10 -23.53
N GLU A 148 13.22 2.34 -22.76
CA GLU A 148 12.13 1.50 -23.26
C GLU A 148 10.83 2.33 -23.37
N LYS A 149 9.99 1.99 -24.37
CA LYS A 149 8.61 2.49 -24.44
C LYS A 149 7.75 1.88 -23.33
N ILE A 150 6.70 2.59 -22.93
CA ILE A 150 5.62 2.05 -22.10
C ILE A 150 4.38 1.74 -22.95
N PRO A 151 3.54 0.76 -22.56
CA PRO A 151 2.26 0.54 -23.22
C PRO A 151 1.37 1.78 -23.22
N LEU A 152 0.73 2.05 -24.36
CA LEU A 152 -0.23 3.13 -24.49
C LEU A 152 -1.36 2.99 -23.44
N GLY A 153 -1.74 4.10 -22.81
CA GLY A 153 -2.77 4.14 -21.77
C GLY A 153 -2.27 3.92 -20.34
N TRP A 154 -0.97 3.69 -20.13
CA TRP A 154 -0.38 3.68 -18.78
C TRP A 154 -0.28 5.07 -18.14
N ALA A 155 -0.06 6.10 -18.97
CA ALA A 155 0.19 7.47 -18.52
C ALA A 155 -0.16 8.49 -19.61
N TYR A 156 -0.22 9.75 -19.18
CA TYR A 156 -0.36 10.94 -20.01
C TYR A 156 0.94 11.76 -19.98
N ASP A 157 1.19 12.52 -21.04
CA ASP A 157 2.24 13.54 -21.07
C ASP A 157 1.83 14.82 -20.31
N GLU A 158 2.68 15.85 -20.31
CA GLU A 158 2.43 17.16 -19.68
C GLU A 158 1.19 17.90 -20.23
N ASN A 159 0.72 17.52 -21.43
CA ASN A 159 -0.44 18.09 -22.09
C ASN A 159 -1.71 17.25 -21.85
N GLY A 160 -1.62 16.17 -21.07
CA GLY A 160 -2.74 15.26 -20.80
C GLY A 160 -3.04 14.29 -21.94
N LYS A 161 -2.13 14.13 -22.92
CA LYS A 161 -2.32 13.18 -24.03
C LYS A 161 -1.72 11.82 -23.67
N PRO A 162 -2.40 10.69 -23.99
CA PRO A 162 -1.82 9.36 -23.79
C PRO A 162 -0.47 9.24 -24.48
N THR A 163 0.51 8.64 -23.80
CA THR A 163 1.88 8.52 -24.33
C THR A 163 2.50 7.14 -24.11
N GLU A 164 3.36 6.75 -25.04
CA GLU A 164 4.25 5.57 -24.94
C GLU A 164 5.68 5.96 -24.54
N ASP A 165 5.99 7.27 -24.48
CA ASP A 165 7.30 7.76 -24.08
C ASP A 165 7.38 7.79 -22.55
N ALA A 166 8.25 6.94 -22.00
CA ALA A 166 8.44 6.82 -20.56
C ALA A 166 8.96 8.11 -19.91
N LYS A 167 9.78 8.93 -20.60
CA LYS A 167 10.27 10.21 -20.08
C LYS A 167 9.17 11.26 -20.10
N ALA A 168 8.40 11.35 -21.19
CA ALA A 168 7.24 12.24 -21.26
C ALA A 168 6.22 11.90 -20.16
N ALA A 169 5.98 10.61 -19.91
CA ALA A 169 5.10 10.14 -18.84
C ALA A 169 5.58 10.52 -17.43
N LEU A 170 6.89 10.60 -17.18
CA LEU A 170 7.42 11.00 -15.87
C LEU A 170 7.17 12.48 -15.54
N ASN A 171 7.09 13.32 -16.58
CA ASN A 171 6.77 14.74 -16.48
C ASN A 171 5.26 15.01 -16.58
N GLY A 172 4.49 14.03 -17.03
CA GLY A 172 3.02 14.08 -17.08
C GLY A 172 2.39 13.41 -15.85
N SER A 173 1.41 12.54 -16.10
CA SER A 173 0.60 11.94 -15.04
C SER A 173 0.26 10.48 -15.29
N MET A 174 -0.08 9.76 -14.21
CA MET A 174 -0.50 8.37 -14.28
C MET A 174 -1.95 8.28 -14.76
N ALA A 175 -2.30 7.24 -15.53
CA ALA A 175 -3.68 7.02 -15.95
C ALA A 175 -4.49 6.25 -14.89
N PRO A 176 -5.74 6.64 -14.60
CA PRO A 176 -6.62 5.90 -13.69
C PRO A 176 -7.06 4.56 -14.28
N ILE A 177 -7.05 3.50 -13.47
CA ILE A 177 -7.50 2.17 -13.89
C ILE A 177 -8.98 2.20 -14.26
N GLY A 178 -9.32 1.73 -15.47
CA GLY A 178 -10.70 1.78 -15.94
C GLY A 178 -11.29 3.20 -16.03
N GLY A 179 -10.45 4.22 -16.24
CA GLY A 179 -10.88 5.60 -16.47
C GLY A 179 -11.65 6.20 -15.29
N PRO A 180 -12.95 6.53 -15.44
CA PRO A 180 -13.76 7.10 -14.36
C PRO A 180 -13.77 6.26 -13.08
N LYS A 181 -13.67 4.92 -13.19
CA LYS A 181 -13.74 4.01 -12.04
C LYS A 181 -12.53 4.15 -11.11
N GLY A 182 -11.32 4.10 -11.65
CA GLY A 182 -10.08 4.31 -10.89
C GLY A 182 -9.98 5.72 -10.33
N SER A 183 -10.45 6.72 -11.08
CA SER A 183 -10.58 8.08 -10.55
C SER A 183 -11.54 8.16 -9.36
N GLY A 184 -12.69 7.50 -9.43
CA GLY A 184 -13.65 7.43 -8.33
C GLY A 184 -13.08 6.72 -7.09
N ILE A 185 -12.34 5.63 -7.28
CA ILE A 185 -11.64 4.93 -6.20
C ILE A 185 -10.61 5.87 -5.55
N ALA A 186 -9.79 6.58 -6.32
CA ALA A 186 -8.81 7.51 -5.78
C ALA A 186 -9.43 8.68 -5.01
N ILE A 187 -10.61 9.17 -5.43
CA ILE A 187 -11.37 10.17 -4.68
C ILE A 187 -11.88 9.57 -3.36
N LEU A 188 -12.44 8.35 -3.38
CA LEU A 188 -12.86 7.67 -2.15
C LEU A 188 -11.68 7.50 -1.18
N MET A 189 -10.50 7.16 -1.69
CA MET A 189 -9.30 7.04 -0.86
C MET A 189 -8.95 8.36 -0.16
N ASP A 190 -8.95 9.47 -0.90
CA ASP A 190 -8.66 10.79 -0.32
C ASP A 190 -9.75 11.24 0.68
N ILE A 191 -11.01 10.85 0.45
CA ILE A 191 -12.10 11.04 1.43
C ILE A 191 -11.82 10.24 2.70
N MET A 192 -11.57 8.94 2.58
CA MET A 192 -11.44 8.03 3.72
C MET A 192 -10.17 8.26 4.52
N SER A 193 -9.09 8.67 3.87
CA SER A 193 -7.79 8.79 4.51
C SER A 193 -7.33 10.22 4.72
N GLY A 194 -7.74 11.19 3.89
CA GLY A 194 -7.40 12.61 4.06
C GLY A 194 -8.50 13.36 4.80
N VAL A 195 -9.65 13.53 4.13
CA VAL A 195 -10.78 14.33 4.64
C VAL A 195 -11.30 13.79 5.99
N LEU A 196 -11.52 12.48 6.09
CA LEU A 196 -12.06 11.86 7.30
C LEU A 196 -11.06 11.83 8.46
N SER A 197 -9.76 11.70 8.17
CA SER A 197 -8.73 11.64 9.22
C SER A 197 -8.30 13.02 9.71
N GLY A 198 -8.57 14.08 8.95
CA GLY A 198 -8.02 15.41 9.22
C GLY A 198 -6.57 15.59 8.76
N ALA A 199 -6.03 14.67 7.96
CA ALA A 199 -4.75 14.83 7.28
C ALA A 199 -4.88 15.72 6.03
N GLU A 200 -3.76 15.98 5.35
CA GLU A 200 -3.80 16.70 4.07
C GLU A 200 -4.58 15.91 3.01
N PHE A 201 -5.27 16.62 2.14
CA PHE A 201 -6.12 16.06 1.08
C PHE A 201 -6.16 17.01 -0.13
N GLY A 202 -6.82 16.61 -1.22
CA GLY A 202 -7.05 17.50 -2.37
C GLY A 202 -5.77 18.00 -3.03
N GLY A 203 -4.73 17.16 -3.06
CA GLY A 203 -3.43 17.49 -3.64
C GLY A 203 -2.48 18.26 -2.72
N GLN A 204 -2.80 18.40 -1.42
CA GLN A 204 -1.95 19.06 -0.42
C GLN A 204 -1.00 18.11 0.33
N VAL A 205 -1.14 16.79 0.15
CA VAL A 205 -0.21 15.82 0.75
C VAL A 205 1.19 16.06 0.20
N GLY A 206 2.16 16.28 1.09
CA GLY A 206 3.53 16.62 0.71
C GLY A 206 4.23 15.51 -0.06
N ASP A 207 4.91 15.88 -1.14
CA ASP A 207 5.72 14.95 -1.92
C ASP A 207 6.97 14.51 -1.14
N GLN A 208 7.08 13.21 -0.90
CA GLN A 208 8.18 12.61 -0.14
C GLN A 208 9.58 12.78 -0.76
N TYR A 209 9.66 13.18 -2.03
CA TYR A 209 10.90 13.36 -2.80
C TYR A 209 11.22 14.82 -3.08
N MET A 210 10.21 15.66 -3.27
CA MET A 210 10.39 17.03 -3.79
C MET A 210 10.24 18.11 -2.73
N GLU A 211 9.58 17.81 -1.61
CA GLU A 211 9.22 18.83 -0.62
C GLU A 211 10.01 18.65 0.69
N ALA A 212 10.53 19.77 1.21
CA ALA A 212 11.22 19.87 2.49
C ALA A 212 10.25 20.19 3.64
N ARG A 213 9.12 19.47 3.70
CA ARG A 213 8.16 19.54 4.81
C ARG A 213 7.59 18.16 5.16
N PRO A 214 6.98 17.99 6.35
CA PRO A 214 6.17 16.83 6.67
C PRO A 214 5.12 16.56 5.59
N GLN A 215 4.89 15.28 5.27
CA GLN A 215 3.90 14.93 4.26
C GLN A 215 2.47 15.14 4.74
N ASN A 216 2.23 14.85 6.02
CA ASN A 216 0.91 14.73 6.63
C ASN A 216 -0.01 13.80 5.81
N VAL A 217 0.48 12.58 5.55
CA VAL A 217 -0.32 11.51 4.95
C VAL A 217 -1.36 11.06 5.96
N GLY A 218 -2.57 10.77 5.49
CA GLY A 218 -3.59 10.17 6.33
C GLY A 218 -3.91 8.74 5.93
N HIS A 219 -4.45 7.99 6.90
CA HIS A 219 -4.80 6.57 6.77
C HIS A 219 -6.16 6.28 7.42
N CYS A 220 -6.81 5.20 6.98
CA CYS A 220 -8.00 4.65 7.63
C CYS A 220 -7.94 3.12 7.62
N PHE A 221 -8.12 2.52 8.79
CA PHE A 221 -8.06 1.09 9.04
C PHE A 221 -9.40 0.61 9.55
N ILE A 222 -9.96 -0.41 8.93
CA ILE A 222 -11.23 -1.00 9.31
C ILE A 222 -10.99 -2.50 9.53
N ALA A 223 -11.36 -3.00 10.70
CA ALA A 223 -11.40 -4.41 11.03
C ALA A 223 -12.84 -4.84 11.32
N ILE A 224 -13.26 -5.96 10.74
CA ILE A 224 -14.64 -6.48 10.84
C ILE A 224 -14.56 -7.95 11.21
N LYS A 225 -15.17 -8.30 12.35
CA LYS A 225 -15.26 -9.66 12.85
C LYS A 225 -16.41 -10.39 12.13
N PRO A 226 -16.16 -11.54 11.46
CA PRO A 226 -17.23 -12.22 10.70
C PRO A 226 -18.41 -12.69 11.56
N ASP A 227 -18.14 -13.15 12.79
CA ASP A 227 -19.11 -13.80 13.68
C ASP A 227 -20.26 -12.92 14.16
N VAL A 228 -20.19 -11.60 13.97
CA VAL A 228 -21.32 -10.70 14.23
C VAL A 228 -22.37 -10.72 13.11
N PHE A 229 -22.06 -11.35 11.96
CA PHE A 229 -22.99 -11.53 10.84
C PHE A 229 -23.33 -13.01 10.64
N ILE A 230 -22.31 -13.86 10.44
CA ILE A 230 -22.44 -15.32 10.29
C ILE A 230 -21.28 -15.99 11.02
N GLY A 231 -21.48 -17.21 11.54
CA GLY A 231 -20.45 -17.91 12.32
C GLY A 231 -19.12 -18.02 11.57
N THR A 232 -17.99 -17.84 12.27
CA THR A 232 -16.65 -17.82 11.67
C THR A 232 -16.37 -19.03 10.78
N GLU A 233 -16.72 -20.24 11.21
CA GLU A 233 -16.52 -21.45 10.42
C GLU A 233 -17.36 -21.47 9.14
N GLU A 234 -18.60 -20.98 9.20
CA GLU A 234 -19.42 -20.83 7.99
C GLU A 234 -18.79 -19.81 7.04
N PHE A 235 -18.36 -18.66 7.56
CA PHE A 235 -17.70 -17.62 6.76
C PHE A 235 -16.47 -18.17 6.03
N THR A 236 -15.53 -18.77 6.76
CA THR A 236 -14.27 -19.24 6.18
C THR A 236 -14.47 -20.42 5.22
N SER A 237 -15.44 -21.30 5.48
CA SER A 237 -15.80 -22.38 4.55
C SER A 237 -16.41 -21.86 3.23
N ARG A 238 -17.16 -20.75 3.29
CA ARG A 238 -17.69 -20.06 2.10
C ARG A 238 -16.58 -19.35 1.33
N MET A 239 -15.57 -18.82 2.03
CA MET A 239 -14.38 -18.27 1.40
C MET A 239 -13.59 -19.36 0.66
N ASP A 240 -13.39 -20.53 1.25
CA ASP A 240 -12.77 -21.67 0.55
C ASP A 240 -13.55 -22.04 -0.72
N THR A 241 -14.88 -22.11 -0.62
CA THR A 241 -15.74 -22.37 -1.78
C THR A 241 -15.55 -21.31 -2.88
N LEU A 242 -15.37 -20.04 -2.52
CA LEU A 242 -15.11 -18.97 -3.48
C LEU A 242 -13.75 -19.15 -4.17
N VAL A 243 -12.69 -19.43 -3.42
CA VAL A 243 -11.34 -19.67 -3.95
C VAL A 243 -11.36 -20.85 -4.93
N GLN A 244 -11.91 -21.99 -4.50
CA GLN A 244 -12.03 -23.20 -5.31
C GLN A 244 -12.83 -22.97 -6.60
N ARG A 245 -13.91 -22.17 -6.53
CA ARG A 245 -14.69 -21.80 -7.72
C ARG A 245 -13.89 -20.93 -8.68
N VAL A 246 -13.09 -19.98 -8.19
CA VAL A 246 -12.22 -19.15 -9.04
C VAL A 246 -11.18 -20.02 -9.74
N HIS A 247 -10.49 -20.89 -8.99
CA HIS A 247 -9.51 -21.82 -9.55
C HIS A 247 -10.12 -22.84 -10.53
N GLY A 248 -11.38 -23.22 -10.30
CA GLY A 248 -12.12 -24.14 -11.17
C GLY A 248 -12.62 -23.52 -12.48
N VAL A 249 -12.48 -22.20 -12.70
CA VAL A 249 -12.85 -21.57 -13.97
C VAL A 249 -11.84 -21.96 -15.05
N THR A 250 -12.34 -22.44 -16.20
CA THR A 250 -11.52 -22.72 -17.38
C THR A 250 -10.75 -21.46 -17.80
N PRO A 251 -9.41 -21.50 -17.86
CA PRO A 251 -8.61 -20.36 -18.29
C PRO A 251 -8.95 -19.93 -19.73
N ALA A 252 -8.97 -18.61 -19.96
CA ALA A 252 -9.08 -18.06 -21.31
C ALA A 252 -7.82 -18.34 -22.15
N GLU A 253 -7.92 -18.22 -23.47
CA GLU A 253 -6.77 -18.37 -24.37
C GLU A 253 -5.60 -17.46 -23.95
N GLY A 254 -4.39 -18.03 -23.89
CA GLY A 254 -3.18 -17.35 -23.43
C GLY A 254 -2.94 -17.38 -21.92
N PHE A 255 -3.87 -17.91 -21.12
CA PHE A 255 -3.72 -18.08 -19.67
C PHE A 255 -3.59 -19.56 -19.29
N LYS A 256 -2.69 -19.86 -18.34
CA LYS A 256 -2.47 -21.23 -17.84
C LYS A 256 -3.44 -21.60 -16.72
N GLU A 257 -3.84 -20.63 -15.92
CA GLU A 257 -4.67 -20.77 -14.73
C GLU A 257 -5.35 -19.43 -14.42
N VAL A 258 -6.44 -19.47 -13.65
CA VAL A 258 -7.08 -18.29 -13.07
C VAL A 258 -6.59 -18.15 -11.64
N LEU A 259 -6.06 -16.99 -11.27
CA LEU A 259 -5.49 -16.76 -9.94
C LEU A 259 -6.45 -15.98 -9.05
N PHE A 260 -6.38 -16.24 -7.75
CA PHE A 260 -7.10 -15.49 -6.73
C PHE A 260 -6.27 -14.27 -6.24
N PRO A 261 -6.89 -13.15 -5.85
CA PRO A 261 -6.15 -11.99 -5.36
C PRO A 261 -5.30 -12.31 -4.11
N GLY A 262 -4.01 -12.00 -4.19
CA GLY A 262 -3.00 -12.30 -3.16
C GLY A 262 -2.22 -13.59 -3.44
N GLU A 263 -2.69 -14.44 -4.35
CA GLU A 263 -2.04 -15.70 -4.70
C GLU A 263 -0.65 -15.52 -5.35
N PRO A 264 -0.43 -14.60 -6.31
CA PRO A 264 0.91 -14.38 -6.87
C PRO A 264 1.93 -14.02 -5.78
N GLU A 265 1.54 -13.14 -4.87
CA GLU A 265 2.37 -12.69 -3.75
C GLU A 265 2.61 -13.82 -2.73
N HIS A 266 1.59 -14.62 -2.43
CA HIS A 266 1.73 -15.77 -1.54
C HIS A 266 2.72 -16.80 -2.09
N ARG A 267 2.58 -17.19 -3.36
CA ARG A 267 3.50 -18.11 -4.04
C ARG A 267 4.94 -17.58 -4.03
N LEU A 268 5.12 -16.29 -4.33
CA LEU A 268 6.43 -15.65 -4.29
C LEU A 268 7.01 -15.60 -2.86
N SER A 269 6.18 -15.38 -1.85
CA SER A 269 6.62 -15.39 -0.44
C SER A 269 7.16 -16.78 -0.03
N LEU A 270 6.45 -17.85 -0.41
CA LEU A 270 6.90 -19.23 -0.17
C LEU A 270 8.19 -19.58 -0.93
N GLU A 271 8.36 -19.06 -2.14
CA GLU A 271 9.63 -19.18 -2.87
C GLU A 271 10.74 -18.45 -2.13
N ARG A 272 10.52 -17.20 -1.73
CA ARG A 272 11.54 -16.33 -1.12
C ARG A 272 11.91 -16.72 0.30
N SER A 273 11.02 -17.37 1.05
CA SER A 273 11.36 -17.93 2.37
C SER A 273 12.38 -19.07 2.28
N LYS A 274 12.36 -19.83 1.16
CA LYS A 274 13.33 -20.91 0.88
C LYS A 274 14.56 -20.39 0.13
N GLN A 275 14.36 -19.50 -0.85
CA GLN A 275 15.40 -19.05 -1.78
C GLN A 275 16.12 -17.77 -1.33
N GLY A 276 15.67 -17.12 -0.26
CA GLY A 276 16.14 -15.80 0.13
C GLY A 276 15.62 -14.68 -0.78
N LEU A 277 15.86 -13.45 -0.36
CA LEU A 277 15.47 -12.23 -1.09
C LEU A 277 16.60 -11.79 -2.03
N PRO A 278 16.35 -11.66 -3.35
CA PRO A 278 17.35 -11.17 -4.26
C PRO A 278 17.52 -9.66 -4.11
N TYR A 279 18.78 -9.22 -4.06
CA TYR A 279 19.16 -7.80 -4.09
C TYR A 279 20.05 -7.53 -5.30
N ALA A 280 19.77 -6.45 -6.02
CA ALA A 280 20.62 -5.95 -7.08
C ALA A 280 21.91 -5.32 -6.50
N GLU A 281 22.99 -5.30 -7.28
CA GLU A 281 24.28 -4.71 -6.85
C GLU A 281 24.16 -3.27 -6.36
N ALA A 282 23.28 -2.48 -6.98
CA ALA A 282 23.01 -1.11 -6.54
C ALA A 282 22.38 -1.04 -5.14
N GLU A 283 21.55 -2.02 -4.78
CA GLU A 283 20.92 -2.09 -3.44
C GLU A 283 21.93 -2.55 -2.40
N LYS A 284 22.78 -3.54 -2.74
CA LYS A 284 23.88 -4.00 -1.87
C LYS A 284 24.83 -2.85 -1.54
N LYS A 285 25.30 -2.14 -2.58
CA LYS A 285 26.16 -0.96 -2.42
C LYS A 285 25.52 0.11 -1.54
N MET A 286 24.24 0.41 -1.75
CA MET A 286 23.49 1.34 -0.91
C MET A 286 23.46 0.89 0.57
N PHE A 287 23.31 -0.42 0.85
CA PHE A 287 23.35 -0.93 2.22
C PHE A 287 24.72 -0.78 2.86
N ASP A 288 25.80 -1.11 2.13
CA ASP A 288 27.18 -1.00 2.62
C ASP A 288 27.53 0.47 2.93
N GLU A 289 27.20 1.39 2.03
CA GLU A 289 27.42 2.83 2.21
C GLU A 289 26.66 3.38 3.44
N LEU A 290 25.41 2.95 3.64
CA LEU A 290 24.64 3.31 4.83
C LEU A 290 25.26 2.70 6.10
N ALA A 291 25.67 1.44 6.05
CA ALA A 291 26.27 0.76 7.20
C ALA A 291 27.55 1.46 7.66
N GLU A 292 28.45 1.79 6.73
CA GLU A 292 29.66 2.57 6.98
C GLU A 292 29.33 3.95 7.56
N ARG A 293 28.41 4.69 6.93
CA ARG A 293 28.03 6.04 7.35
C ARG A 293 27.52 6.11 8.80
N TYR A 294 26.79 5.11 9.27
CA TYR A 294 26.25 5.07 10.63
C TYR A 294 27.03 4.18 11.60
N GLY A 295 28.16 3.60 11.16
CA GLY A 295 28.99 2.73 12.01
C GLY A 295 28.26 1.48 12.51
N VAL A 296 27.35 0.92 11.71
CA VAL A 296 26.63 -0.33 12.02
C VAL A 296 27.18 -1.49 11.20
N PRO A 297 27.01 -2.74 11.63
CA PRO A 297 27.43 -3.89 10.84
C PRO A 297 26.78 -3.90 9.45
N ALA A 298 27.56 -4.25 8.43
CA ALA A 298 27.05 -4.47 7.09
C ALA A 298 25.95 -5.54 7.07
N LEU A 299 25.02 -5.43 6.12
CA LEU A 299 23.97 -6.42 5.96
C LEU A 299 24.60 -7.78 5.62
N ALA A 300 24.38 -8.79 6.46
CA ALA A 300 24.82 -10.14 6.17
C ALA A 300 24.07 -10.67 4.95
N LEU A 301 24.76 -10.79 3.82
CA LEU A 301 24.23 -11.35 2.57
C LEU A 301 24.77 -12.77 2.39
N SER A 302 23.88 -13.69 2.01
CA SER A 302 24.27 -15.05 1.66
C SER A 302 24.16 -15.27 0.15
N SER A 303 25.17 -15.91 -0.45
CA SER A 303 25.11 -16.39 -1.83
C SER A 303 24.36 -17.72 -1.97
N THR A 304 24.11 -18.41 -0.85
CA THR A 304 23.31 -19.62 -0.76
C THR A 304 22.01 -19.31 -0.01
N PRO A 305 20.83 -19.61 -0.56
CA PRO A 305 19.58 -19.52 0.17
C PRO A 305 19.61 -20.29 1.49
N PHE A 306 18.72 -19.96 2.42
CA PHE A 306 18.53 -20.73 3.66
C PHE A 306 18.23 -22.20 3.30
N GLY A 307 19.25 -23.05 3.42
CA GLY A 307 19.17 -24.51 3.38
C GLY A 307 19.43 -25.05 4.76
#